data_AF-D5E6M8-F1
#
_entry.id   AF-D5E6M8-F1
#
_cell.length_a   1.000
_cell.length_b   1.000
_cell.length_c   1.000
_cell.angle_alpha   90.00
_cell.angle_beta   90.00
_cell.angle_gamma   90.00
#
_symmetry.space_group_name_H-M   'P 1'
#
loop_
_entity.id
_entity.type
_entity.pdbx_description
1 polymer ?
#
loop_
_entity_poly.entity_id
_entity_poly.type
_entity_poly.pdbx_seq_one_letter_code
_entity_poly.pdbx_strand_id
1 'polypeptide(L)'
;MDKETYERITKKMARDGNFSLCCYGCGEDDPAVIKTFEWHHLDGRANSDYIIPLCHNCHAKITAEQNKIKPKDRSSKATLLKRKGMQLISQGSFLKVMGGKQVDLGHWLIEYDTLHGGGND
;
A
#
# COMPACT_ATOMS: atom_id res chain seq x y z
N MET A 1 5.56 -9.37 -14.65
CA MET A 1 4.40 -8.59 -15.09
C MET A 1 4.59 -8.30 -16.56
N ASP A 2 3.57 -8.50 -17.37
CA ASP A 2 3.59 -8.11 -18.77
C ASP A 2 3.49 -6.57 -18.90
N LYS A 3 3.92 -6.05 -20.06
CA LYS A 3 3.95 -4.61 -20.32
C LYS A 3 2.57 -3.94 -20.17
N GLU A 4 1.50 -4.65 -20.52
CA GLU A 4 0.13 -4.11 -20.52
C GLU A 4 -0.38 -3.90 -19.09
N THR A 5 -0.12 -4.85 -18.20
CA THR A 5 -0.45 -4.70 -16.78
C THR A 5 0.30 -3.51 -16.14
N TYR A 6 1.57 -3.32 -16.49
CA TYR A 6 2.36 -2.17 -16.00
C TYR A 6 1.76 -0.85 -16.48
N GLU A 7 1.52 -0.71 -17.79
CA GLU A 7 0.96 0.51 -18.38
C GLU A 7 -0.42 0.85 -17.81
N ARG A 8 -1.28 -0.16 -17.60
CA ARG A 8 -2.61 0.04 -17.00
C ARG A 8 -2.54 0.58 -15.58
N ILE A 9 -1.58 0.12 -14.78
CA ILE A 9 -1.42 0.60 -13.40
C ILE A 9 -0.83 2.01 -13.41
N THR A 10 0.26 2.24 -14.16
CA THR A 10 0.92 3.54 -14.24
C THR A 10 -0.02 4.65 -14.75
N LYS A 11 -0.89 4.35 -15.74
CA LYS A 11 -1.94 5.28 -16.21
C LYS A 11 -2.93 5.72 -15.14
N LYS A 12 -3.13 4.92 -14.08
CA LYS A 12 -4.03 5.28 -12.97
C LYS A 12 -3.33 6.11 -11.89
N MET A 13 -2.02 6.32 -12.03
CA MET A 13 -1.17 6.97 -11.02
C MET A 13 -0.64 8.31 -11.57
N ALA A 14 -1.54 9.11 -12.13
CA ALA A 14 -1.21 10.47 -12.55
C ALA A 14 -0.97 11.35 -11.32
N ARG A 15 0.19 12.01 -11.28
CA ARG A 15 0.54 13.08 -10.33
C ARG A 15 1.13 14.25 -11.10
N ASP A 16 0.65 15.45 -10.83
CA ASP A 16 1.14 16.69 -11.45
C ASP A 16 1.18 16.65 -12.99
N GLY A 17 0.20 15.98 -13.60
CA GLY A 17 0.11 15.80 -15.06
C GLY A 17 1.03 14.73 -15.65
N ASN A 18 1.86 14.07 -14.84
CA ASN A 18 2.75 12.98 -15.23
C ASN A 18 2.33 11.65 -14.63
N PHE A 19 2.56 10.55 -15.34
CA PHE A 19 2.32 9.20 -14.81
C PHE A 19 3.61 8.68 -14.18
N SER A 20 3.67 8.66 -12.84
CA SER A 20 4.78 8.04 -12.10
C SER A 20 4.26 6.86 -11.28
N LEU A 21 5.02 5.77 -11.27
CA LEU A 21 4.70 4.64 -10.41
C LEU A 21 5.05 5.02 -8.95
N CYS A 22 4.06 5.03 -8.06
CA CYS A 22 4.28 5.37 -6.65
C CYS A 22 3.82 4.24 -5.72
N CYS A 23 4.29 4.24 -4.47
CA CYS A 23 3.84 3.31 -3.47
C CYS A 23 2.39 3.68 -3.08
N TYR A 24 1.45 2.74 -3.20
CA TYR A 24 0.06 2.98 -2.77
C TYR A 24 -0.07 3.26 -1.27
N GLY A 25 0.88 2.76 -0.46
CA GLY A 25 0.82 2.88 0.99
C GLY A 25 1.35 4.21 1.55
N CYS A 26 2.40 4.78 0.93
CA CYS A 26 3.06 5.98 1.46
C CYS A 26 3.35 7.08 0.44
N GLY A 27 3.01 6.87 -0.83
CA GLY A 27 3.23 7.85 -1.89
C GLY A 27 4.65 7.94 -2.42
N GLU A 28 5.62 7.20 -1.86
CA GLU A 28 7.01 7.13 -2.34
C GLU A 28 7.04 6.93 -3.86
N ASP A 29 7.77 7.78 -4.57
CA ASP A 29 7.84 7.82 -6.02
C ASP A 29 9.27 8.11 -6.55
N ASP A 30 10.29 8.07 -5.68
CA ASP A 30 11.69 8.25 -6.09
C ASP A 30 12.06 7.25 -7.22
N PRO A 31 12.35 7.74 -8.44
CA PRO A 31 12.72 6.90 -9.57
C PRO A 31 13.95 6.01 -9.31
N ALA A 32 14.85 6.40 -8.41
CA ALA A 32 16.03 5.61 -8.05
C ALA A 32 15.65 4.36 -7.22
N VAL A 33 14.54 4.43 -6.48
CA VAL A 33 14.07 3.40 -5.54
C VAL A 33 12.88 2.61 -6.11
N ILE A 34 12.20 3.12 -7.13
CA ILE A 34 11.03 2.50 -7.78
C ILE A 34 11.24 1.04 -8.22
N LYS A 35 12.48 0.69 -8.60
CA LYS A 35 12.89 -0.68 -8.97
C LYS A 35 12.83 -1.68 -7.82
N THR A 36 12.73 -1.18 -6.59
CA THR A 36 12.63 -1.96 -5.35
C THR A 36 11.18 -1.98 -4.84
N PHE A 37 10.20 -1.75 -5.70
CA PHE A 37 8.80 -1.88 -5.33
C PHE A 37 8.35 -3.32 -5.56
N GLU A 38 7.53 -3.81 -4.64
CA GLU A 38 6.91 -5.12 -4.72
C GLU A 38 5.44 -5.00 -5.13
N TRP A 39 5.00 -5.92 -5.98
CA TRP A 39 3.63 -6.03 -6.42
C TRP A 39 2.82 -6.84 -5.41
N HIS A 40 1.98 -6.13 -4.65
CA HIS A 40 1.24 -6.69 -3.54
C HIS A 40 -0.18 -7.07 -3.96
N HIS A 41 -0.60 -8.31 -3.66
CA HIS A 41 -1.99 -8.73 -3.85
C HIS A 41 -2.80 -8.28 -2.64
N LEU A 42 -3.63 -7.25 -2.79
CA LEU A 42 -4.32 -6.59 -1.67
C LEU A 42 -5.21 -7.56 -0.87
N ASP A 43 -5.90 -8.47 -1.56
CA ASP A 43 -6.74 -9.49 -0.94
C ASP A 43 -5.98 -10.79 -0.61
N GLY A 44 -4.68 -10.83 -0.89
CA GLY A 44 -3.86 -12.03 -0.88
C GLY A 44 -3.93 -12.79 -2.21
N ARG A 45 -2.78 -13.37 -2.60
CA ARG A 45 -2.58 -14.03 -3.91
C ARG A 45 -3.56 -15.18 -4.19
N ALA A 46 -4.10 -15.81 -3.16
CA ALA A 46 -5.07 -16.90 -3.31
C ALA A 46 -6.52 -16.44 -3.50
N ASN A 47 -6.81 -15.14 -3.35
CA ASN A 47 -8.16 -14.60 -3.29
C ASN A 47 -8.49 -13.62 -4.42
N SER A 48 -7.49 -12.94 -5.00
CA SER A 48 -7.67 -11.94 -6.05
C SER A 48 -6.37 -11.72 -6.81
N ASP A 49 -6.46 -11.47 -8.11
CA ASP A 49 -5.34 -11.01 -8.96
C ASP A 49 -5.16 -9.48 -8.91
N TYR A 50 -5.96 -8.78 -8.09
CA TYR A 50 -5.80 -7.35 -7.89
C TYR A 50 -4.50 -7.04 -7.16
N ILE A 51 -3.58 -6.40 -7.87
CA ILE A 51 -2.26 -6.04 -7.37
C ILE A 51 -2.07 -4.52 -7.35
N ILE A 52 -1.30 -4.08 -6.35
CA ILE A 52 -0.89 -2.68 -6.17
C ILE A 52 0.63 -2.62 -5.94
N PRO A 53 1.31 -1.57 -6.42
CA PRO A 53 2.71 -1.34 -6.13
C PRO A 53 2.90 -0.80 -4.71
N LEU A 54 3.82 -1.41 -3.96
CA LEU A 54 4.23 -0.96 -2.63
C LEU A 54 5.77 -0.92 -2.56
N CYS A 55 6.33 0.10 -1.90
CA CYS A 55 7.73 0.08 -1.54
C CYS A 55 8.00 -1.06 -0.52
N HIS A 56 9.24 -1.57 -0.46
CA HIS A 56 9.61 -2.64 0.45
C HIS A 56 9.21 -2.38 1.91
N ASN A 57 9.29 -1.12 2.38
CA ASN A 57 8.93 -0.78 3.75
C ASN A 57 7.43 -0.97 4.03
N CYS A 58 6.56 -0.48 3.14
CA CYS A 58 5.12 -0.66 3.29
C CYS A 58 4.72 -2.13 3.08
N HIS A 59 5.35 -2.78 2.09
CA HIS A 59 5.12 -4.20 1.82
C HIS A 59 5.48 -5.10 3.01
N ALA A 60 6.63 -4.83 3.66
CA ALA A 60 7.11 -5.58 4.81
C ALA A 60 6.15 -5.47 6.01
N LYS A 61 5.61 -4.27 6.30
CA LYS A 61 4.63 -4.07 7.38
C LYS A 61 3.39 -4.94 7.21
N ILE A 62 2.84 -5.00 6.00
CA ILE A 62 1.65 -5.81 5.69
C ILE A 62 1.99 -7.31 5.75
N THR A 63 3.12 -7.69 5.14
CA THR A 63 3.58 -9.08 5.11
C THR A 63 3.88 -9.61 6.51
N ALA A 64 4.36 -8.77 7.44
CA ALA A 64 4.60 -9.14 8.82
C ALA A 64 3.32 -9.62 9.52
N GLU A 65 2.18 -8.96 9.31
CA GLU A 65 0.88 -9.38 9.85
C GLU A 65 0.41 -10.68 9.19
N GLN A 66 0.57 -10.82 7.87
CA GLN A 66 0.23 -12.06 7.15
C GLN A 66 1.07 -13.25 7.59
N ASN A 67 2.35 -13.04 7.96
CA ASN A 67 3.28 -14.08 8.40
C ASN A 67 3.01 -14.57 9.81
N LYS A 68 2.16 -13.89 10.60
CA LYS A 68 1.65 -14.43 11.88
C LYS A 68 0.72 -15.62 11.68
N ILE A 69 0.24 -15.84 10.46
CA ILE A 69 -0.65 -16.94 10.11
C ILE A 69 0.15 -18.09 9.48
N LYS A 70 -0.14 -19.32 9.91
CA LYS A 70 0.56 -20.52 9.43
C LYS A 70 0.39 -20.66 7.91
N PRO A 71 1.43 -21.05 7.14
CA PRO A 71 1.37 -21.16 5.69
C PRO A 71 0.19 -21.98 5.15
N LYS A 72 -0.14 -23.10 5.80
CA LYS A 72 -1.29 -23.95 5.42
C LYS A 72 -2.63 -23.22 5.47
N ASP A 73 -2.77 -22.28 6.42
CA ASP A 73 -4.01 -21.57 6.69
C ASP A 73 -4.20 -20.33 5.80
N ARG A 74 -3.14 -19.94 5.07
CA ARG A 74 -3.18 -18.89 4.03
C ARG A 74 -2.97 -19.42 2.61
N SER A 75 -3.01 -20.74 2.43
CA SER A 75 -2.86 -21.37 1.12
C SER A 75 -4.17 -21.28 0.31
N SER A 76 -4.07 -21.49 -1.01
CA SER A 76 -5.26 -21.61 -1.88
C SER A 76 -6.17 -22.79 -1.52
N LYS A 77 -5.66 -23.78 -0.78
CA LYS A 77 -6.39 -24.95 -0.29
C LYS A 77 -7.04 -24.72 1.08
N ALA A 78 -6.88 -23.54 1.69
CA ALA A 78 -7.50 -23.23 2.97
C ALA A 78 -9.03 -23.14 2.86
N THR A 79 -9.73 -23.35 3.98
CA THR A 79 -11.19 -23.21 4.03
C THR A 79 -11.63 -21.81 3.65
N LEU A 80 -12.86 -21.65 3.18
CA LEU A 80 -13.41 -20.33 2.81
C LEU A 80 -13.29 -19.32 3.95
N LEU A 81 -13.60 -19.72 5.18
CA LEU A 81 -13.51 -18.85 6.36
C LEU A 81 -12.06 -18.37 6.61
N LYS A 82 -11.07 -19.27 6.48
CA LYS A 82 -9.65 -18.90 6.62
C LYS A 82 -9.19 -17.95 5.51
N ARG A 83 -9.61 -18.20 4.27
CA ARG A 83 -9.33 -17.30 3.14
C ARG A 83 -9.91 -15.90 3.36
N LYS A 84 -11.14 -15.80 3.86
CA LYS A 84 -11.77 -14.53 4.23
C LYS A 84 -11.07 -13.85 5.40
N GLY A 85 -10.66 -14.61 6.42
CA GLY A 85 -9.81 -14.10 7.50
C GLY A 85 -8.50 -13.50 6.97
N MET A 86 -7.81 -14.19 6.04
CA MET A 86 -6.59 -13.66 5.42
C MET A 86 -6.82 -12.41 4.58
N GLN A 87 -7.95 -12.32 3.88
CA GLN A 87 -8.33 -11.11 3.14
C GLN A 87 -8.48 -9.92 4.11
N LEU A 88 -9.21 -10.10 5.21
CA LEU A 88 -9.40 -9.07 6.24
C LEU A 88 -8.07 -8.66 6.90
N ILE A 89 -7.18 -9.61 7.19
CA ILE A 89 -5.85 -9.31 7.74
C ILE A 89 -5.05 -8.46 6.74
N SER A 90 -5.06 -8.81 5.46
CA SER A 90 -4.30 -8.11 4.42
C SER A 90 -4.80 -6.67 4.24
N GLN A 91 -6.12 -6.52 4.07
CA GLN A 91 -6.76 -5.21 3.93
C GLN A 91 -6.59 -4.35 5.20
N GLY A 92 -6.83 -4.92 6.38
CA GLY A 92 -6.69 -4.20 7.65
C GLY A 92 -5.26 -3.73 7.92
N SER A 93 -4.27 -4.55 7.56
CA SER A 93 -2.86 -4.18 7.70
C SER A 93 -2.47 -3.08 6.73
N PHE A 94 -2.98 -3.12 5.49
CA PHE A 94 -2.81 -2.02 4.53
C PHE A 94 -3.47 -0.72 5.03
N LEU A 95 -4.70 -0.80 5.55
CA LEU A 95 -5.40 0.35 6.14
C LEU A 95 -4.64 0.97 7.32
N LYS A 96 -3.94 0.17 8.14
CA LYS A 96 -3.07 0.70 9.20
C LYS A 96 -1.91 1.52 8.65
N VAL A 97 -1.29 1.08 7.55
CA VAL A 97 -0.21 1.84 6.89
C VAL A 97 -0.75 3.16 6.36
N MET A 98 -1.87 3.13 5.66
CA MET A 98 -2.54 4.32 5.13
C MET A 98 -2.96 5.29 6.24
N GLY A 99 -3.59 4.77 7.30
CA GLY A 99 -4.03 5.56 8.44
C GLY A 99 -2.87 6.23 9.16
N GLY A 100 -1.75 5.52 9.37
CA GLY A 100 -0.55 6.13 9.92
C GLY A 100 -0.02 7.29 9.08
N LYS A 101 -0.05 7.16 7.74
CA LYS A 101 0.38 8.25 6.84
C LYS A 101 -0.57 9.44 6.84
N GLN A 102 -1.87 9.21 6.98
CA GLN A 102 -2.84 10.29 7.16
C GLN A 102 -2.61 11.06 8.47
N VAL A 103 -2.30 10.34 9.55
CA VAL A 103 -1.96 10.95 10.85
C VAL A 103 -0.68 11.78 10.75
N ASP A 104 0.39 11.22 10.16
CA ASP A 104 1.66 11.94 9.93
C ASP A 104 1.43 13.25 9.17
N LEU A 105 0.67 13.20 8.07
CA LEU A 105 0.34 14.37 7.27
C LEU A 105 -0.51 15.39 8.04
N GLY A 106 -1.48 14.93 8.82
CA GLY A 106 -2.30 15.81 9.65
C GLY A 106 -1.48 16.58 10.68
N HIS A 107 -0.54 15.92 11.36
CA HIS A 107 0.39 16.59 12.26
C HIS A 107 1.27 17.63 11.53
N TRP A 108 1.82 17.26 10.37
CA TRP A 108 2.65 18.16 9.59
C TRP A 108 1.88 19.41 9.13
N LEU A 109 0.63 19.27 8.69
CA LEU A 109 -0.18 20.40 8.25
C LEU A 109 -0.46 21.40 9.38
N ILE A 110 -0.76 20.89 10.59
CA ILE A 110 -0.96 21.73 11.77
C ILE A 110 0.32 22.48 12.15
N GLU A 111 1.47 21.79 12.13
CA GLU A 111 2.77 22.40 12.42
C GLU A 111 3.17 23.43 11.36
N TYR A 112 2.97 23.11 10.08
CA TYR A 112 3.24 24.01 8.97
C TYR A 112 2.45 25.32 9.10
N ASP A 113 1.16 25.22 9.41
CA ASP A 113 0.29 26.37 9.67
C ASP A 113 0.77 27.18 10.89
N THR A 114 1.18 26.51 11.97
CA THR A 114 1.74 27.22 13.15
C THR A 114 3.00 28.03 12.81
N LEU A 115 3.84 27.53 11.91
CA LEU A 115 5.13 28.16 11.56
C LEU A 115 5.04 29.21 10.43
N HIS A 116 4.06 29.10 9.54
CA HIS A 116 3.96 29.91 8.32
C HIS A 116 2.61 30.62 8.17
N GLY A 117 1.58 30.18 8.89
CA GLY A 117 0.25 30.78 8.99
C GLY A 117 0.26 31.90 10.02
N GLY A 118 0.97 32.98 9.72
CA GLY A 118 0.84 34.22 10.49
C GLY A 118 -0.57 34.80 10.35
N GLY A 119 -1.41 34.58 11.36
CA GLY A 119 -2.59 35.37 11.69
C GLY A 119 -3.92 34.89 11.08
N ASN A 120 -4.80 34.39 11.94
CA ASN A 120 -6.23 34.73 11.98
C ASN A 120 -6.83 34.15 13.27
N ASP A 121 -6.44 34.75 14.40
CA ASP A 121 -7.27 34.81 15.61
C ASP A 121 -7.55 36.30 15.89
#